data_AF-A0A353RAR1-F1
#
_entry.id   AF-A0A353RAR1-F1
#
_cell.length_a   1.000
_cell.length_b   1.000
_cell.length_c   1.000
_cell.angle_alpha   90.00
_cell.angle_beta   90.00
_cell.angle_gamma   90.00
#
_symmetry.space_group_name_H-M   'P 1'
#
loop_
_entity.id
_entity.type
_entity.pdbx_description
1 polymer ?
#
loop_
_entity_poly.entity_id
_entity_poly.type
_entity_poly.pdbx_seq_one_letter_code
_entity_poly.pdbx_strand_id
1 'polypeptide(L)'
;WIHLNVDYPFKLTGVLYFPKIKDRLEVTRNKIQLYCNQVFVTDNVESIVPDFLTLLHGVIDSPDIPLNVSRSYLQSDSNVKKISAHITRKVADRLEEIFKNDRPALEEKWDNLKLFIEYGMLTEEKFYERAVKFALFKNTDGKYLSFEEYETLIQVNQ
;
A
#
# COMPACT_ATOMS: atom_id res chain seq x y z
N TRP A 1 -1.75 -3.71 -10.15
CA TRP A 1 -1.80 -2.27 -9.84
C TRP A 1 -3.01 -2.02 -8.94
N ILE A 2 -3.02 -0.92 -8.21
CA ILE A 2 -4.05 -0.45 -7.31
C ILE A 2 -4.54 0.88 -7.87
N HIS A 3 -5.83 0.97 -8.18
CA HIS A 3 -6.46 2.22 -8.58
C HIS A 3 -6.96 2.91 -7.31
N LEU A 4 -6.41 4.08 -7.03
CA LEU A 4 -6.91 5.00 -6.01
C LEU A 4 -7.93 5.91 -6.68
N ASN A 5 -9.16 5.88 -6.18
CA ASN A 5 -10.18 6.86 -6.52
C ASN A 5 -10.90 7.28 -5.24
N VAL A 6 -10.81 8.56 -4.91
CA VAL A 6 -11.36 9.18 -3.71
C VAL A 6 -12.01 10.49 -4.14
N ASP A 7 -13.30 10.66 -3.83
CA ASP A 7 -14.06 11.88 -4.15
C ASP A 7 -14.39 12.72 -2.90
N TYR A 8 -14.26 12.15 -1.69
CA TYR A 8 -14.53 12.82 -0.41
C TYR A 8 -13.69 12.19 0.72
N PRO A 9 -13.16 12.97 1.69
CA PRO A 9 -13.27 14.42 1.87
C PRO A 9 -12.32 15.26 1.01
N PHE A 10 -11.53 14.61 0.15
CA PHE A 10 -10.66 15.24 -0.84
C PHE A 10 -10.74 14.42 -2.12
N LYS A 11 -10.40 15.04 -3.24
CA LYS A 11 -10.32 14.42 -4.54
C LYS A 11 -8.91 13.91 -4.78
N LEU A 12 -8.80 12.60 -4.98
CA LEU A 12 -7.54 11.93 -5.29
C LEU A 12 -7.80 10.78 -6.25
N THR A 13 -7.14 10.85 -7.41
CA THR A 13 -7.04 9.72 -8.32
C THR A 13 -5.60 9.28 -8.40
N GLY A 14 -5.35 8.01 -8.70
CA GLY A 14 -3.99 7.54 -8.84
C GLY A 14 -3.89 6.09 -9.19
N VAL A 15 -2.78 5.72 -9.80
CA VAL A 15 -2.47 4.32 -10.11
C VAL A 15 -1.14 4.01 -9.48
N LEU A 16 -1.14 3.11 -8.52
CA LEU A 16 0.07 2.57 -7.90
C LEU A 16 0.27 1.13 -8.37
N TYR A 17 1.50 0.70 -8.57
CA TYR A 17 1.81 -0.68 -8.93
C TYR A 17 3.11 -1.15 -8.30
N PHE A 18 3.15 -2.45 -8.05
CA PHE A 18 4.33 -3.12 -7.51
C PHE A 18 5.34 -3.31 -8.64
N PRO A 19 6.56 -2.77 -8.54
CA PRO A 19 7.61 -3.10 -9.49
C PRO A 19 7.98 -4.58 -9.37
N LYS A 20 8.41 -5.19 -10.48
CA LYS A 20 9.04 -6.52 -10.40
C LYS A 20 10.37 -6.36 -9.66
N ILE A 21 10.51 -7.04 -8.53
CA ILE A 21 11.75 -7.08 -7.76
C ILE A 21 12.78 -7.84 -8.63
N LYS A 22 13.85 -7.17 -9.06
CA LYS A 22 15.03 -7.81 -9.66
C LYS A 22 16.06 -8.01 -8.55
N ASP A 23 16.90 -9.06 -8.65
CA ASP A 23 17.85 -9.52 -7.63
C ASP A 23 18.80 -8.46 -7.04
N ARG A 24 18.92 -7.28 -7.68
CA ARG A 24 19.48 -6.09 -7.05
C ARG A 24 18.35 -5.18 -6.61
N LEU A 25 18.03 -5.25 -5.31
CA LEU A 25 17.23 -4.26 -4.61
C LEU A 25 18.02 -2.93 -4.55
N GLU A 26 18.22 -2.29 -5.70
CA GLU A 26 18.46 -0.84 -5.69
C GLU A 26 17.14 -0.23 -5.22
N VAL A 27 17.04 0.00 -3.92
CA VAL A 27 15.94 0.72 -3.28
C VAL A 27 16.02 2.18 -3.75
N THR A 28 15.73 2.42 -5.02
CA THR A 28 15.47 3.76 -5.53
C THR A 28 14.09 4.13 -4.97
N ARG A 29 14.11 4.75 -3.79
CA ARG A 29 12.92 5.30 -3.14
C ARG A 29 12.24 6.30 -4.09
N ASN A 30 10.92 6.39 -4.00
CA ASN A 30 10.10 7.48 -4.55
C ASN A 30 10.04 7.54 -6.09
N LYS A 31 9.37 6.56 -6.73
CA LYS A 31 8.94 6.69 -8.15
C LYS A 31 7.45 6.98 -8.31
N ILE A 32 6.87 7.63 -7.30
CA ILE A 32 5.49 8.09 -7.35
C ILE A 32 5.52 9.57 -7.71
N GLN A 33 4.85 9.91 -8.81
CA GLN A 33 4.73 11.29 -9.26
C GLN A 33 3.42 11.89 -8.79
N LEU A 34 3.49 13.09 -8.25
CA LEU A 34 2.33 13.90 -7.87
C LEU A 34 1.98 14.88 -8.98
N TYR A 35 0.70 14.91 -9.28
CA TYR A 35 0.05 15.82 -10.20
C TYR A 35 -1.04 16.63 -9.47
N CYS A 36 -1.32 17.81 -9.99
CA CYS A 36 -2.47 18.63 -9.62
C CYS A 36 -3.15 19.06 -10.91
N ASN A 37 -4.41 18.63 -11.11
CA ASN A 37 -5.14 18.88 -12.35
C ASN A 37 -4.34 18.44 -13.59
N GLN A 38 -3.78 17.23 -13.56
CA GLN A 38 -2.97 16.66 -14.64
C GLN A 38 -1.66 17.41 -14.94
N VAL A 39 -1.27 18.40 -14.13
CA VAL A 39 0.02 19.09 -14.22
C VAL A 39 1.00 18.51 -13.21
N PHE A 40 2.21 18.16 -13.65
CA PHE A 40 3.24 17.62 -12.78
C PHE A 40 3.65 18.63 -11.70
N VAL A 41 3.68 18.18 -10.45
CA VAL A 41 4.07 18.98 -9.29
C VAL A 41 5.44 18.56 -8.78
N THR A 42 5.59 17.29 -8.38
CA THR A 42 6.82 16.76 -7.79
C THR A 42 6.82 15.23 -7.78
N ASP A 43 7.99 14.62 -7.72
CA ASP A 43 8.19 13.19 -7.41
C ASP A 43 8.51 12.93 -5.92
N ASN A 44 8.61 13.99 -5.12
CA ASN A 44 8.93 13.89 -3.70
C ASN A 44 7.65 13.80 -2.84
N VAL A 45 7.08 12.61 -2.73
CA VAL A 45 5.76 12.37 -2.11
C VAL A 45 5.80 11.71 -0.74
N GLU A 46 6.94 11.71 -0.05
CA GLU A 46 7.17 11.03 1.24
C GLU A 46 6.15 11.39 2.33
N SER A 47 5.55 12.58 2.26
CA SER A 47 4.53 13.01 3.23
C SER A 47 3.09 12.61 2.83
N ILE A 48 2.87 12.32 1.56
CA ILE A 48 1.55 12.04 0.96
C ILE A 48 1.29 10.54 0.92
N VAL A 49 2.34 9.76 0.66
CA VAL A 49 2.26 8.31 0.55
C VAL A 49 2.98 7.69 1.75
N PRO A 50 2.35 6.77 2.48
CA PRO A 50 3.00 6.05 3.58
C PRO A 50 4.32 5.41 3.14
N ASP A 51 5.30 5.39 4.04
CA ASP A 51 6.65 4.90 3.74
C ASP A 51 6.67 3.50 3.14
N PHE A 52 5.82 2.58 3.63
CA PHE A 52 5.76 1.22 3.10
C PHE A 52 5.22 1.11 1.67
N LEU A 53 4.50 2.14 1.21
CA LEU A 53 4.01 2.27 -0.16
C LEU A 53 4.95 3.06 -1.07
N THR A 54 6.00 3.71 -0.53
CA THR A 54 7.01 4.44 -1.35
C THR A 54 7.84 3.53 -2.25
N LEU A 55 7.84 2.23 -1.95
CA LEU A 55 8.43 1.17 -2.78
C LEU A 55 7.57 0.87 -4.02
N LEU A 56 6.32 1.35 -4.07
CA LEU A 56 5.47 1.27 -5.26
C LEU A 56 5.88 2.34 -6.27
N HIS A 57 5.55 2.07 -7.53
CA HIS A 57 5.67 3.03 -8.61
C HIS A 57 4.29 3.52 -9.00
N GLY A 58 4.18 4.75 -9.49
CA GLY A 58 2.88 5.21 -9.94
C GLY A 58 2.74 6.71 -10.09
N VAL A 59 1.49 7.12 -10.22
CA VAL A 59 1.09 8.53 -10.31
C VAL A 59 -0.10 8.76 -9.38
N ILE A 60 -0.14 9.93 -8.77
CA ILE A 60 -1.26 10.42 -7.95
C ILE A 60 -1.60 11.81 -8.46
N ASP A 61 -2.87 12.08 -8.72
CA ASP A 61 -3.40 13.40 -9.06
C ASP A 61 -4.39 13.83 -7.98
N SER A 62 -4.15 14.99 -7.38
CA SER A 62 -5.05 15.58 -6.40
C SER A 62 -5.14 17.09 -6.62
N PRO A 63 -6.32 17.63 -7.00
CA PRO A 63 -6.52 19.07 -7.12
C PRO A 63 -6.52 19.77 -5.76
N ASP A 64 -6.69 19.03 -4.66
CA ASP A 64 -6.63 19.56 -3.29
C ASP A 64 -5.19 19.85 -2.83
N ILE A 65 -4.17 19.40 -3.58
CA ILE A 65 -2.77 19.75 -3.33
C ILE A 65 -2.38 20.90 -4.27
N PRO A 66 -2.00 22.08 -3.76
CA PRO A 66 -1.64 23.22 -4.60
C PRO A 66 -0.44 22.94 -5.51
N LEU A 67 -0.36 23.63 -6.66
CA LEU A 67 0.79 23.54 -7.57
C LEU A 67 2.08 24.09 -6.95
N ASN A 68 1.98 25.10 -6.08
CA ASN A 68 3.10 25.82 -5.46
C ASN A 68 3.47 25.29 -4.06
N VAL A 69 3.43 23.97 -3.88
CA VAL A 69 3.76 23.35 -2.59
C VAL A 69 5.27 23.16 -2.43
N SER A 70 5.80 23.59 -1.28
CA SER A 70 7.15 23.26 -0.86
C SER A 70 7.17 21.93 -0.10
N ARG A 71 8.35 21.31 0.00
CA ARG A 71 8.53 20.09 0.82
C ARG A 71 8.10 20.30 2.28
N SER A 72 8.45 21.45 2.85
CA SER A 72 8.06 21.81 4.22
C SER A 72 6.55 21.98 4.38
N TYR A 73 5.87 22.52 3.36
CA TYR A 73 4.41 22.62 3.35
C TYR A 73 3.77 21.23 3.45
N LEU A 74 4.16 20.32 2.55
CA LEU A 74 3.60 18.96 2.49
C LEU A 74 3.77 18.17 3.79
N GLN A 75 4.90 18.34 4.48
CA GLN A 75 5.16 17.68 5.77
C GLN A 75 4.29 18.23 6.91
N SER A 76 3.99 19.52 6.88
CA SER A 76 3.24 20.22 7.94
C SER A 76 1.72 20.19 7.74
N ASP A 77 1.26 19.94 6.51
CA ASP A 77 -0.15 20.03 6.15
C ASP A 77 -0.98 18.86 6.72
N SER A 78 -2.01 19.19 7.49
CA SER A 78 -2.90 18.20 8.11
C SER A 78 -3.77 17.42 7.10
N ASN A 79 -4.10 17.99 5.95
CA ASN A 79 -4.82 17.32 4.88
C ASN A 79 -3.93 16.27 4.22
N VAL A 80 -2.64 16.57 4.02
CA VAL A 80 -1.67 15.59 3.50
C VAL A 80 -1.59 14.35 4.39
N LYS A 81 -1.57 14.53 5.72
CA LYS A 81 -1.62 13.39 6.66
C LYS A 81 -2.92 12.57 6.56
N LYS A 82 -4.07 13.24 6.37
CA LYS A 82 -5.37 12.56 6.16
C LYS A 82 -5.39 11.78 4.84
N ILE A 83 -4.79 12.34 3.79
CA ILE A 83 -4.63 11.69 2.48
C ILE A 83 -3.81 10.39 2.65
N SER A 84 -2.65 10.47 3.29
CA SER A 84 -1.78 9.32 3.55
C SER A 84 -2.50 8.19 4.30
N ALA A 85 -3.21 8.52 5.39
CA ALA A 85 -4.00 7.55 6.15
C ALA A 85 -5.12 6.91 5.32
N HIS A 86 -5.75 7.68 4.42
CA HIS A 86 -6.79 7.17 3.55
C HIS A 86 -6.24 6.24 2.46
N ILE A 87 -5.09 6.55 1.88
CA ILE A 87 -4.39 5.68 0.92
C ILE A 87 -4.06 4.35 1.59
N THR A 88 -3.47 4.39 2.79
CA THR A 88 -3.20 3.20 3.62
C THR A 88 -4.43 2.32 3.75
N ARG A 89 -5.56 2.92 4.13
CA ARG A 89 -6.84 2.21 4.29
C ARG A 89 -7.31 1.59 2.97
N LYS A 90 -7.30 2.35 1.87
CA LYS A 90 -7.75 1.86 0.55
C LYS A 90 -6.89 0.72 0.02
N VAL A 91 -5.58 0.76 0.25
CA VAL A 91 -4.68 -0.34 -0.11
C VAL A 91 -4.99 -1.59 0.70
N ALA A 92 -5.15 -1.46 2.03
CA ALA A 92 -5.53 -2.58 2.88
C ALA A 92 -6.88 -3.19 2.46
N ASP A 93 -7.90 -2.34 2.22
CA ASP A 93 -9.23 -2.78 1.79
C ASP A 93 -9.18 -3.55 0.47
N ARG A 94 -8.37 -3.07 -0.49
CA ARG A 94 -8.23 -3.73 -1.79
C ARG A 94 -7.52 -5.07 -1.68
N LEU A 95 -6.49 -5.18 -0.84
CA LEU A 95 -5.80 -6.46 -0.59
C LEU A 95 -6.74 -7.45 0.11
N GLU A 96 -7.53 -7.01 1.09
CA GLU A 96 -8.54 -7.81 1.75
C GLU A 96 -9.64 -8.27 0.77
N GLU A 97 -10.06 -7.41 -0.14
CA GLU A 97 -11.03 -7.76 -1.18
C GLU A 97 -10.49 -8.82 -2.14
N ILE A 98 -9.23 -8.69 -2.59
CA ILE A 98 -8.58 -9.69 -3.44
C ILE A 98 -8.45 -11.02 -2.69
N PHE A 99 -8.07 -10.99 -1.41
CA PHE A 99 -8.00 -12.18 -0.56
C PHE A 99 -9.35 -12.94 -0.51
N LYS A 100 -10.46 -12.21 -0.37
CA LYS A 100 -11.80 -12.80 -0.26
C LYS A 100 -12.37 -13.29 -1.59
N ASN A 101 -12.14 -12.52 -2.66
CA ASN A 101 -12.79 -12.76 -3.95
C ASN A 101 -11.93 -13.56 -4.94
N ASP A 102 -10.60 -13.52 -4.79
CA ASP A 102 -9.64 -14.14 -5.72
C ASP A 102 -8.34 -14.54 -4.98
N ARG A 103 -8.50 -15.46 -4.02
CA ARG A 103 -7.39 -16.00 -3.22
C ARG A 103 -6.22 -16.53 -4.10
N PRO A 104 -6.45 -17.30 -5.19
CA PRO A 104 -5.36 -17.78 -6.04
C PRO A 104 -4.52 -16.63 -6.63
N ALA A 105 -5.15 -15.53 -7.07
CA ALA A 105 -4.42 -14.40 -7.62
C ALA A 105 -3.61 -13.63 -6.56
N LEU A 106 -4.01 -13.67 -5.29
CA LEU A 106 -3.21 -13.12 -4.19
C LEU A 106 -2.00 -14.02 -3.92
N GLU A 107 -2.21 -15.34 -3.84
CA GLU A 107 -1.15 -16.32 -3.57
C GLU A 107 -0.06 -16.31 -4.62
N GLU A 108 -0.43 -16.23 -5.90
CA GLU A 108 0.53 -16.12 -7.02
C GLU A 108 1.45 -14.90 -6.87
N LYS A 109 0.92 -13.80 -6.31
CA LYS A 109 1.64 -12.54 -6.16
C LYS A 109 2.26 -12.38 -4.77
N TRP A 110 1.95 -13.26 -3.83
CA TRP A 110 2.24 -13.08 -2.41
C TRP A 110 3.73 -12.85 -2.15
N ASP A 111 4.61 -13.65 -2.73
CA ASP A 111 6.06 -13.52 -2.54
C ASP A 111 6.59 -12.14 -2.98
N ASN A 112 5.95 -11.51 -3.98
CA ASN A 112 6.27 -10.13 -4.39
C ASN A 112 5.67 -9.07 -3.47
N LEU A 113 4.52 -9.34 -2.84
CA LEU A 113 3.79 -8.40 -1.99
C LEU A 113 4.24 -8.47 -0.52
N LYS A 114 4.72 -9.62 -0.07
CA LYS A 114 5.00 -9.95 1.33
C LYS A 114 5.90 -8.92 1.99
N LEU A 115 7.00 -8.54 1.35
CA LEU A 115 7.94 -7.54 1.88
C LEU A 115 7.25 -6.21 2.19
N PHE A 116 6.34 -5.76 1.31
CA PHE A 116 5.60 -4.51 1.46
C PHE A 116 4.56 -4.60 2.57
N ILE A 117 3.85 -5.73 2.62
CA ILE A 117 2.81 -5.97 3.63
C ILE A 117 3.45 -6.08 5.01
N GLU A 118 4.52 -6.85 5.16
CA GLU A 118 5.26 -6.96 6.43
C GLU A 118 5.86 -5.62 6.85
N TYR A 119 6.44 -4.86 5.93
CA TYR A 119 6.95 -3.53 6.24
C TYR A 119 5.83 -2.56 6.67
N GLY A 120 4.67 -2.59 6.00
CA GLY A 120 3.49 -1.82 6.41
C GLY A 120 2.94 -2.25 7.77
N MET A 121 2.92 -3.56 8.05
CA MET A 121 2.51 -4.12 9.34
C MET A 121 3.42 -3.68 10.48
N LEU A 122 4.72 -3.52 10.22
CA LEU A 122 5.70 -3.06 11.23
C LEU A 122 5.68 -1.55 11.47
N THR A 123 5.29 -0.77 10.46
CA THR A 123 5.40 0.70 10.50
C THR A 123 4.07 1.40 10.79
N GLU A 124 2.93 0.78 10.46
CA GLU A 124 1.61 1.38 10.54
C GLU A 124 0.62 0.47 11.29
N GLU A 125 0.33 0.79 12.55
CA GLU A 125 -0.55 0.00 13.42
C GLU A 125 -1.95 -0.23 12.82
N LYS A 126 -2.55 0.82 12.22
CA LYS A 126 -3.87 0.70 11.57
C LYS A 126 -3.84 -0.16 10.32
N PHE A 127 -2.70 -0.20 9.63
CA PHE A 127 -2.52 -1.11 8.51
C PHE A 127 -2.39 -2.55 9.04
N TYR A 128 -1.61 -2.76 10.09
CA TYR A 128 -1.47 -4.05 10.77
C TYR A 128 -2.83 -4.67 11.14
N GLU A 129 -3.70 -3.92 11.83
CA GLU A 129 -5.04 -4.40 12.23
C GLU A 129 -5.88 -4.95 11.08
N ARG A 130 -5.69 -4.43 9.86
CA ARG A 130 -6.37 -4.91 8.65
C ARG A 130 -5.58 -6.04 7.97
N ALA A 131 -4.27 -5.87 7.88
CA ALA A 131 -3.37 -6.79 7.19
C ALA A 131 -3.37 -8.19 7.80
N VAL A 132 -3.52 -8.31 9.11
CA VAL A 132 -3.64 -9.62 9.79
C VAL A 132 -4.75 -10.49 9.18
N LYS A 133 -5.82 -9.90 8.63
CA LYS A 133 -6.97 -10.63 8.06
C LYS A 133 -6.69 -11.27 6.70
N PHE A 134 -5.69 -10.77 5.98
CA PHE A 134 -5.34 -11.26 4.64
C PHE A 134 -3.89 -11.71 4.52
N ALA A 135 -3.09 -11.54 5.57
CA ALA A 135 -1.69 -11.94 5.57
C ALA A 135 -1.56 -13.46 5.47
N LEU A 136 -0.62 -13.91 4.64
CA LEU A 136 -0.37 -15.31 4.36
C LEU A 136 1.00 -15.75 4.87
N PHE A 137 1.04 -16.98 5.37
CA PHE A 137 2.23 -17.70 5.79
C PHE A 137 2.44 -18.89 4.87
N LYS A 138 3.68 -19.09 4.42
CA LYS A 138 4.04 -20.25 3.61
C LYS A 138 4.52 -21.36 4.54
N ASN A 139 3.87 -22.51 4.50
CA ASN A 139 4.30 -23.67 5.28
C ASN A 139 5.48 -24.40 4.58
N THR A 140 5.99 -25.47 5.21
CA THR A 140 7.10 -26.28 4.67
C THR A 140 6.74 -26.98 3.35
N ASP A 141 5.45 -27.18 3.08
CA ASP A 141 4.95 -27.80 1.84
C ASP A 141 4.70 -26.77 0.72
N GLY A 142 5.00 -25.49 0.97
CA GLY A 142 4.78 -24.40 0.03
C GLY A 142 3.35 -23.89 -0.07
N LYS A 143 2.43 -24.36 0.80
CA LYS A 143 1.04 -23.88 0.87
C LYS A 143 0.94 -22.58 1.64
N TYR A 144 0.08 -21.69 1.17
CA TYR A 144 -0.24 -20.44 1.85
C TYR A 144 -1.41 -20.61 2.81
N LEU A 145 -1.21 -20.17 4.05
CA LEU A 145 -2.20 -20.21 5.13
C LEU A 145 -2.42 -18.81 5.67
N SER A 146 -3.66 -18.42 5.90
CA SER A 146 -3.98 -17.22 6.69
C SER A 146 -3.70 -17.47 8.18
N PHE A 147 -3.70 -16.41 8.97
CA PHE A 147 -3.55 -16.54 10.42
C PHE A 147 -4.65 -17.41 11.05
N GLU A 148 -5.90 -17.22 10.64
CA GLU A 148 -7.06 -17.99 11.11
C GLU A 148 -7.00 -19.47 10.69
N GLU A 149 -6.57 -19.74 9.45
CA GLU A 149 -6.35 -21.10 8.93
C GLU A 149 -5.24 -21.80 9.75
N TYR A 150 -4.17 -21.08 10.06
CA TYR A 150 -3.07 -21.59 10.87
C TYR A 150 -3.48 -21.90 12.31
N GLU A 151 -4.21 -21.01 12.98
CA GLU A 151 -4.73 -21.25 14.33
C GLU A 151 -5.63 -22.49 14.38
N THR A 152 -6.52 -22.64 13.40
CA THR A 152 -7.43 -23.79 13.32
C THR A 152 -6.66 -25.11 13.16
N LEU A 153 -5.60 -25.14 12.35
CA LEU A 153 -4.78 -26.33 12.16
C LEU A 153 -4.00 -26.77 13.40
N ILE A 154 -3.63 -25.83 14.27
CA ILE A 154 -2.87 -26.10 15.49
C ILE A 154 -3.79 -26.52 16.63
N GLN A 155 -4.97 -25.90 16.77
CA GLN A 155 -5.95 -26.29 17.79
C GLN A 155 -6.43 -27.73 17.63
N VAL A 156 -6.44 -28.28 16.41
CA VAL A 156 -6.76 -29.69 16.16
C VAL A 156 -5.63 -30.64 16.63
N ASN A 157 -4.41 -30.12 16.79
CA ASN A 157 -3.20 -30.88 17.10
C ASN A 157 -2.61 -30.59 18.51
N GLN A 158 -3.31 -29.81 19.34
CA GLN A 158 -3.00 -29.56 20.75
C GLN A 158 -4.02 -30.23 21.66
#